data_AF-A0A259H3N1-F1
#
_entry.id   AF-A0A259H3N1-F1
#
_cell.length_a   1.000
_cell.length_b   1.000
_cell.length_c   1.000
_cell.angle_alpha   90.00
_cell.angle_beta   90.00
_cell.angle_gamma   90.00
#
_symmetry.space_group_name_H-M   'P 1'
#
loop_
_entity.id
_entity.type
_entity.pdbx_description
1 polymer ?
#
loop_
_entity_poly.entity_id
_entity_poly.type
_entity_poly.pdbx_seq_one_letter_code
_entity_poly.pdbx_strand_id
1 'polypeptide(L)' 'MADAVPDLKAAILQRIDARAPKAVWTPADFLDLGSRDAVDKTLQRLTKTDALRRIDRGLY' A
#
# COMPACT_ATOMS: atom_id res chain seq x y z
N MET A 1 15.17 5.04 17.80
CA MET A 1 14.10 4.01 17.90
C MET A 1 12.76 4.70 17.72
N ALA A 2 12.36 4.95 16.47
CA ALA A 2 11.01 5.38 16.06
C ALA A 2 10.99 5.58 14.53
N ASP A 3 11.18 4.50 13.77
CA ASP A 3 10.83 4.50 12.34
C ASP A 3 10.06 3.20 12.10
N ALA A 4 8.79 3.17 12.54
CA ALA A 4 7.86 2.06 12.29
C ALA A 4 7.06 2.26 10.99
N VAL A 5 7.43 3.28 10.20
CA VAL A 5 6.87 3.58 8.88
C VAL A 5 7.60 2.97 7.67
N PRO A 6 8.86 2.46 7.74
CA PRO A 6 9.49 1.81 6.60
C PRO A 6 8.96 0.38 6.41
N ASP A 7 8.64 -0.35 7.48
CA ASP A 7 8.20 -1.75 7.41
C ASP A 7 6.88 -1.89 6.67
N LEU A 8 5.88 -1.06 6.99
CA LEU A 8 4.57 -1.14 6.33
C LEU A 8 4.66 -0.79 4.84
N LYS A 9 5.43 0.26 4.49
CA LYS A 9 5.65 0.62 3.08
C LYS A 9 6.37 -0.50 2.34
N ALA A 10 7.43 -1.06 2.92
CA ALA A 10 8.20 -2.14 2.32
C ALA A 10 7.36 -3.41 2.15
N ALA A 11 6.55 -3.78 3.14
CA ALA A 11 5.64 -4.92 3.08
C ALA A 11 4.56 -4.75 2.00
N ILE A 12 3.96 -3.55 1.89
CA ILE A 12 2.99 -3.24 0.82
C ILE A 12 3.66 -3.35 -0.55
N LEU A 13 4.86 -2.78 -0.73
CA LEU A 13 5.59 -2.87 -2.00
C LEU A 13 5.99 -4.31 -2.34
N GLN A 14 6.48 -5.10 -1.38
CA GLN A 14 6.76 -6.51 -1.59
C GLN A 14 5.50 -7.30 -1.95
N ARG A 15 4.36 -7.01 -1.33
CA ARG A 15 3.08 -7.64 -1.68
C ARG A 15 2.68 -7.30 -3.12
N ILE A 16 2.86 -6.04 -3.52
CA ILE A 16 2.59 -5.58 -4.88
C ILE A 16 3.50 -6.28 -5.90
N ASP A 17 4.81 -6.35 -5.61
CA ASP A 17 5.83 -6.98 -6.45
C ASP A 17 5.68 -8.50 -6.55
N ALA A 18 5.30 -9.15 -5.45
CA ALA A 18 5.04 -10.58 -5.39
C ALA A 18 3.79 -11.01 -6.18
N ARG A 19 2.90 -10.07 -6.53
CA ARG A 19 1.70 -10.34 -7.32
C ARG A 19 1.88 -9.85 -8.75
N ALA A 20 1.03 -10.35 -9.65
CA ALA A 20 1.12 -10.02 -11.07
C ALA A 20 1.01 -8.49 -11.33
N PRO A 21 1.69 -7.95 -12.36
CA PRO A 21 1.76 -6.51 -12.67
C PRO A 21 0.43 -5.85 -13.07
N LYS A 22 -0.69 -6.58 -13.02
CA LYS A 22 -2.06 -6.10 -13.26
C LYS A 22 -3.02 -6.47 -12.12
N ALA A 23 -2.48 -6.87 -10.97
CA ALA A 23 -3.30 -7.13 -9.80
C ALA A 23 -3.89 -5.81 -9.31
N VAL A 24 -5.21 -5.81 -9.11
CA VAL A 24 -5.92 -4.70 -8.49
C VAL A 24 -5.84 -4.86 -6.99
N TRP A 25 -5.49 -3.77 -6.31
CA TRP A 25 -5.30 -3.72 -4.88
C TRP A 25 -6.39 -2.91 -4.22
N THR A 26 -6.83 -3.38 -3.07
CA THR A 26 -7.74 -2.62 -2.20
C THR A 26 -7.06 -2.39 -0.87
N PRO A 27 -7.40 -1.32 -0.13
CA PRO A 27 -6.87 -1.08 1.20
C PRO A 27 -7.18 -2.25 2.15
N ALA A 28 -8.24 -3.02 1.89
CA ALA A 28 -8.58 -4.22 2.64
C ALA A 28 -7.53 -5.33 2.54
N ASP A 29 -6.83 -5.46 1.40
CA ASP A 29 -5.79 -6.48 1.20
C ASP A 29 -4.59 -6.27 2.14
N PHE A 30 -4.35 -5.02 2.53
CA PHE A 30 -3.23 -4.63 3.38
C PHE A 30 -3.63 -4.45 4.86
N LEU A 31 -4.90 -4.63 5.23
CA LEU A 31 -5.34 -4.56 6.63
C LEU A 31 -4.69 -5.63 7.52
N ASP A 32 -4.25 -6.72 6.91
CA ASP A 32 -3.45 -7.75 7.56
C ASP A 32 -2.05 -7.24 7.97
N LEU A 33 -1.52 -6.24 7.26
CA LEU A 33 -0.22 -5.63 7.57
C LEU A 33 -0.30 -4.56 8.66
N GLY A 34 -1.50 -4.08 8.99
CA GLY A 34 -1.71 -3.08 10.04
C GLY A 34 -3.03 -2.32 9.95
N SER A 35 -3.18 -1.31 10.81
CA SER A 35 -4.41 -0.52 10.90
C SER A 35 -4.77 0.20 9.60
N ARG A 36 -6.09 0.31 9.32
CA ARG A 36 -6.65 1.02 8.15
C ARG A 36 -6.03 2.40 7.94
N ASP A 37 -5.87 3.20 9.00
CA ASP A 37 -5.26 4.53 8.94
C ASP A 37 -3.79 4.52 8.49
N ALA A 38 -3.00 3.55 8.97
CA ALA A 38 -1.58 3.46 8.61
C ALA A 38 -1.41 2.99 7.16
N VAL A 39 -2.21 2.01 6.75
CA VAL A 39 -2.29 1.53 5.36
C VAL A 39 -2.71 2.66 4.44
N ASP A 40 -3.78 3.37 4.77
CA ASP A 40 -4.32 4.45 3.94
C ASP A 40 -3.31 5.59 3.77
N LYS A 41 -2.66 6.03 4.86
CA LYS A 41 -1.55 7.01 4.79
C LYS A 41 -0.41 6.54 3.88
N THR A 42 -0.11 5.25 3.91
CA THR A 42 0.98 4.68 3.11
C THR A 42 0.60 4.58 1.63
N LEU A 43 -0.61 4.12 1.32
CA LEU A 43 -1.16 4.10 -0.04
C LEU A 43 -1.27 5.52 -0.63
N GLN A 44 -1.74 6.49 0.16
CA GLN A 44 -1.76 7.89 -0.23
C GLN A 44 -0.35 8.41 -0.56
N ARG A 45 0.66 8.05 0.25
CA ARG A 45 2.06 8.44 -0.02
C ARG A 45 2.60 7.79 -1.28
N LEU A 46 2.34 6.50 -1.51
CA LEU A 46 2.77 5.77 -2.71
C LEU A 46 2.12 6.34 -3.98
N THR A 47 0.84 6.69 -3.90
CA THR A 47 0.11 7.35 -5.00
C THR A 47 0.70 8.74 -5.30
N LYS A 48 1.07 9.50 -4.27
CA LYS A 48 1.73 10.81 -4.43
C LYS A 48 3.12 10.70 -5.08
N THR A 49 3.83 9.59 -4.89
CA THR A 49 5.14 9.34 -5.49
C THR A 49 5.08 8.64 -6.85
N ASP A 50 3.90 8.54 -7.45
CA ASP A 50 3.64 7.81 -8.71
C ASP A 50 4.04 6.32 -8.68
N ALA A 51 4.24 5.76 -7.48
CA ALA A 51 4.62 4.36 -7.29
C ALA A 51 3.41 3.43 -7.37
N LEU A 52 2.20 3.97 -7.25
CA LEU A 52 0.95 3.23 -7.31
C LEU A 52 -0.12 4.05 -8.04
N ARG A 53 -0.77 3.46 -9.03
CA ARG A 53 -1.80 4.13 -9.83
C ARG A 53 -3.17 3.84 -9.26
N ARG A 54 -3.81 4.84 -8.68
CA ARG A 54 -5.20 4.71 -8.24
C ARG A 54 -6.14 4.62 -9.45
N ILE A 55 -6.85 3.51 -9.56
CA ILE A 55 -7.80 3.21 -10.64
C ILE A 55 -9.18 3.79 -10.32
N ASP A 56 -9.65 3.63 -9.07
CA ASP A 56 -10.96 4.14 -8.60
C ASP A 56 -10.97 4.42 -7.07
N ARG A 57 -12.12 4.74 -6.46
CA ARG A 57 -12.25 4.95 -5.01
C ARG A 57 -12.00 3.65 -4.24
N GLY A 58 -10.75 3.49 -3.78
CA GLY A 58 -10.30 2.32 -3.02
C GLY A 58 -9.76 1.19 -3.89
N LEU A 59 -9.53 1.45 -5.19
CA LEU A 59 -8.92 0.52 -6.13
C LEU A 59 -7.62 1.12 -6.63
N TYR A 60 -6.53 0.37 -6.45
CA TYR A 60 -5.16 0.74 -6.78
C TYR A 60 -4.49 -0.32 -7.65
#